data_AF-A0A9E5VNQ9-F1
#
_entry.id   AF-A0A9E5VNQ9-F1
#
_cell.length_a   1.000
_cell.length_b   1.000
_cell.length_c   1.000
_cell.angle_alpha   90.00
_cell.angle_beta   90.00
_cell.angle_gamma   90.00
#
_symmetry.space_group_name_H-M   'P 1'
#
loop_
_entity.id
_entity.type
_entity.pdbx_description
1 polymer ?
#
loop_
_entity_poly.entity_id
_entity_poly.type
_entity_poly.pdbx_seq_one_letter_code
_entity_poly.pdbx_strand_id
1 'polypeptide(L)'
;MLLSDYFVLYLSIIFFLVVWIFVPALGKTRNIENIFSNMWPLLILAVGQMFVLILGGIDLSQTGLIGFLSVAGGLLVTEKLNPELFTKSPLWGVLINENGSIIRNGSVAIVLAI
;
A
#
# COMPACT_ATOMS: atom_id res chain seq x y z
N MET A 1 -30.87 -6.00 3.60
CA MET A 1 -30.07 -5.70 4.80
C MET A 1 -28.90 -6.66 4.91
N LEU A 2 -29.12 -7.98 5.04
CA LEU A 2 -28.04 -8.98 5.15
C LEU A 2 -26.90 -8.88 4.10
N LEU A 3 -27.21 -8.66 2.82
CA LEU A 3 -26.17 -8.58 1.78
C LEU A 3 -25.31 -7.31 1.87
N SER A 4 -25.85 -6.21 2.41
CA SER A 4 -25.16 -4.92 2.53
C SER A 4 -24.28 -4.89 3.79
N ASP A 5 -24.84 -5.33 4.92
CA ASP A 5 -24.18 -5.22 6.22
C ASP A 5 -23.03 -6.24 6.36
N TYR A 6 -23.15 -7.40 5.70
CA TYR A 6 -22.13 -8.45 5.68
C TYR A 6 -21.41 -8.55 4.34
N PHE A 7 -21.53 -7.54 3.46
CA PHE A 7 -20.96 -7.56 2.12
C PHE A 7 -19.47 -7.94 2.12
N VAL A 8 -18.69 -7.26 2.96
CA VAL A 8 -17.24 -7.47 3.08
C VAL A 8 -16.90 -8.85 3.61
N LEU A 9 -17.72 -9.39 4.52
CA LEU A 9 -17.55 -10.75 5.03
C LEU A 9 -17.77 -11.78 3.92
N TYR A 10 -18.85 -11.66 3.16
CA TYR A 10 -19.14 -12.55 2.03
C TYR A 10 -18.05 -12.45 0.95
N LEU A 11 -17.60 -11.23 0.62
CA LEU A 11 -16.51 -11.01 -0.32
C LEU A 11 -15.22 -11.68 0.14
N SER A 12 -14.88 -11.58 1.43
CA SER A 12 -13.69 -12.21 2.01
C SER A 12 -13.75 -13.74 1.94
N ILE A 13 -14.91 -14.32 2.24
CA ILE A 13 -15.13 -15.78 2.13
C ILE A 13 -15.00 -16.24 0.68
N ILE A 14 -15.67 -15.55 -0.26
CA ILE A 14 -15.60 -15.87 -1.68
C ILE A 14 -14.17 -15.76 -2.19
N PHE A 15 -13.46 -14.69 -1.84
CA PHE A 15 -12.06 -14.50 -2.19
C PHE A 15 -11.19 -15.64 -1.66
N PHE A 16 -11.35 -16.02 -0.40
CA PHE A 16 -10.64 -17.15 0.19
C PHE A 16 -10.91 -18.45 -0.58
N LEU A 17 -12.17 -18.75 -0.89
CA LEU A 17 -12.54 -19.97 -1.63
C LEU A 17 -11.95 -20.00 -3.04
N VAL A 18 -12.01 -18.87 -3.76
CA VAL A 18 -11.43 -18.75 -5.10
C VAL A 18 -9.93 -19.00 -5.06
N VAL A 19 -9.20 -18.35 -4.15
CA VAL A 19 -7.75 -18.53 -4.03
C VAL A 19 -7.41 -19.95 -3.55
N TRP A 20 -8.21 -20.53 -2.66
CA TRP A 20 -8.00 -21.88 -2.13
C TRP A 20 -8.04 -22.95 -3.22
N ILE A 21 -8.86 -22.79 -4.26
CA ILE A 21 -8.90 -23.69 -5.43
C ILE A 21 -7.53 -23.74 -6.13
N PHE A 22 -6.85 -22.59 -6.27
CA PHE A 22 -5.53 -22.51 -6.90
C PHE A 22 -4.39 -22.84 -5.94
N VAL A 23 -4.58 -22.59 -4.64
CA VAL A 23 -3.57 -22.80 -3.59
C VAL A 23 -4.18 -23.59 -2.43
N PRO A 24 -4.33 -24.93 -2.55
CA PRO A 24 -4.96 -25.77 -1.53
C PRO A 24 -4.27 -25.72 -0.16
N ALA A 25 -2.98 -25.40 -0.15
CA ALA A 25 -2.19 -25.25 1.06
C ALA A 25 -2.71 -24.15 1.99
N LEU A 26 -3.45 -23.15 1.49
CA LEU A 26 -4.04 -22.08 2.31
C LEU A 26 -4.98 -22.62 3.40
N GLY A 27 -5.71 -23.69 3.11
CA GLY A 27 -6.66 -24.30 4.05
C GLY A 27 -6.01 -25.11 5.18
N LYS A 28 -4.67 -25.26 5.21
CA LYS A 28 -3.97 -25.94 6.31
C LYS A 28 -4.08 -25.11 7.58
N THR A 29 -4.29 -25.75 8.73
CA THR A 29 -4.45 -25.10 10.05
C THR A 29 -3.39 -24.02 10.31
N ARG A 30 -2.12 -24.34 10.07
CA ARG A 30 -1.00 -23.39 10.25
C ARG A 30 -1.08 -22.15 9.34
N ASN A 31 -1.59 -22.29 8.13
CA ASN A 31 -1.72 -21.16 7.20
C ASN A 31 -2.94 -20.30 7.54
N ILE A 32 -4.02 -20.91 8.01
CA ILE A 32 -5.18 -20.19 8.55
C ILE A 32 -4.78 -19.40 9.80
N GLU A 33 -4.06 -20.02 10.73
CA GLU A 33 -3.50 -19.34 11.91
C GLU A 33 -2.60 -18.16 11.50
N ASN A 34 -1.75 -18.35 10.50
CA ASN A 34 -0.92 -17.26 9.97
C ASN A 34 -1.76 -16.12 9.40
N ILE A 35 -2.84 -16.40 8.66
CA ILE A 35 -3.73 -15.37 8.12
C ILE A 35 -4.33 -14.56 9.26
N PHE A 36 -4.95 -15.22 10.25
CA PHE A 36 -5.53 -14.52 11.40
C PHE A 36 -4.47 -13.77 12.23
N SER A 37 -3.28 -14.34 12.41
CA SER A 37 -2.15 -13.72 13.11
C SER A 37 -1.61 -12.46 12.41
N ASN A 38 -1.69 -12.40 11.08
CA ASN A 38 -1.33 -11.19 10.34
C ASN A 38 -2.46 -10.16 10.27
N MET A 39 -3.72 -10.60 10.38
CA MET A 39 -4.88 -9.70 10.27
C MET A 39 -5.28 -9.04 11.58
N TRP A 40 -5.07 -9.67 12.75
CA TRP A 40 -5.48 -9.07 14.03
C TRP A 40 -4.86 -7.69 14.33
N PRO A 41 -3.57 -7.39 14.02
CA PRO A 41 -3.02 -6.06 14.28
C PRO A 41 -3.63 -5.02 13.34
N LEU A 42 -3.88 -5.40 12.08
CA LEU A 42 -4.54 -4.54 11.09
C LEU A 42 -5.98 -4.23 11.49
N LEU A 43 -6.70 -5.22 12.06
CA LEU A 43 -8.05 -5.01 12.57
C LEU A 43 -8.05 -4.00 13.72
N ILE A 44 -7.13 -4.14 14.68
CA ILE A 44 -6.98 -3.19 15.79
C ILE A 44 -6.71 -1.78 15.25
N LEU A 45 -5.79 -1.66 14.28
CA LEU A 45 -5.46 -0.39 13.66
C LEU A 45 -6.68 0.24 12.96
N ALA A 46 -7.40 -0.53 12.14
CA ALA A 46 -8.57 -0.04 11.40
C ALA A 46 -9.71 0.41 12.34
N VAL A 47 -9.95 -0.35 13.42
CA VAL A 47 -10.93 0.01 14.45
C VAL A 47 -10.49 1.30 15.18
N GLY A 48 -9.22 1.38 15.59
CA GLY A 48 -8.67 2.59 16.20
C GLY A 48 -8.76 3.82 15.28
N GLN A 49 -8.49 3.64 14.00
CA GLN A 49 -8.63 4.70 12.99
C GLN A 49 -10.08 5.17 12.86
N MET A 50 -11.07 4.28 12.88
CA MET A 50 -12.48 4.68 12.83
C MET A 50 -12.87 5.60 14.01
N PHE A 51 -12.37 5.32 15.22
CA PHE A 51 -12.58 6.21 16.36
C PHE A 51 -11.94 7.58 16.16
N VAL A 52 -10.72 7.64 15.61
CA VAL A 52 -10.03 8.90 15.31
C VAL A 52 -10.78 9.71 14.25
N LEU A 53 -11.29 9.07 13.21
CA LEU A 53 -12.06 9.75 12.15
C LEU A 53 -13.36 10.34 12.71
N ILE A 54 -14.09 9.57 13.54
CA ILE A 54 -15.39 9.99 14.08
C ILE A 54 -15.23 11.04 15.21
N LEU A 55 -14.32 10.81 16.15
CA LEU A 55 -14.17 11.66 17.34
C LEU A 55 -13.18 12.81 17.14
N GLY A 56 -12.07 12.56 16.44
CA GLY A 56 -11.02 13.53 16.22
C GLY A 56 -11.33 14.51 15.07
N GLY A 57 -12.34 14.23 14.25
CA GLY A 57 -12.65 15.01 13.05
C GLY A 57 -11.50 15.03 12.04
N ILE A 58 -10.54 14.12 12.17
CA ILE A 58 -9.42 13.96 11.25
C ILE A 58 -9.96 13.20 10.04
N ASP A 59 -9.79 13.78 8.85
CA ASP A 59 -10.17 13.11 7.61
C ASP A 59 -9.02 12.21 7.12
N LEU A 60 -9.36 11.09 6.50
CA LEU A 60 -8.42 10.17 5.88
C LEU A 60 -7.65 10.84 4.73
N SER A 61 -8.18 11.93 4.18
CA SER A 61 -7.50 12.74 3.15
C SER A 61 -6.12 13.26 3.61
N GLN A 62 -5.92 13.56 4.90
CA GLN A 62 -4.61 13.99 5.41
C GLN A 62 -3.60 12.85 5.41
N THR A 63 -4.01 11.67 5.87
CA THR A 63 -3.17 10.46 5.79
C THR A 63 -2.87 10.09 4.34
N GLY A 64 -3.84 10.24 3.44
CA GLY A 64 -3.66 10.06 2.00
C GLY A 64 -2.65 11.03 1.39
N LEU A 65 -2.71 12.31 1.76
CA LEU A 65 -1.75 13.32 1.31
C LEU A 65 -0.33 13.01 1.80
N ILE A 66 -0.17 12.63 3.06
CA ILE A 66 1.15 12.23 3.61
C ILE A 66 1.70 11.01 2.87
N GLY A 67 0.87 10.01 2.60
CA GLY A 67 1.27 8.82 1.83
C GLY A 67 1.68 9.18 0.41
N PHE A 68 0.89 10.01 -0.28
CA PHE A 68 1.22 10.49 -1.61
C PHE A 68 2.54 11.27 -1.64
N LEU A 69 2.72 12.24 -0.73
CA LEU A 69 3.95 13.03 -0.63
C LEU A 69 5.17 12.17 -0.29
N SER A 70 4.99 11.12 0.52
CA SER A 70 6.07 10.17 0.85
C SER A 70 6.51 9.35 -0.36
N VAL A 71 5.56 8.83 -1.15
CA VAL A 71 5.87 8.10 -2.39
C VAL A 71 6.45 9.02 -3.45
N ALA A 72 5.85 10.21 -3.66
CA ALA A 72 6.33 11.20 -4.60
C ALA A 72 7.73 11.70 -4.22
N GLY A 73 7.96 12.06 -2.95
CA GLY A 73 9.27 12.44 -2.44
C GLY A 73 10.31 11.34 -2.56
N GLY A 74 9.94 10.09 -2.23
CA GLY A 74 10.80 8.93 -2.41
C GLY A 74 11.22 8.72 -3.87
N LEU A 75 10.32 8.96 -4.83
CA LEU A 75 10.64 8.92 -6.26
C LEU A 75 11.63 10.01 -6.67
N LEU A 76 11.60 11.18 -6.03
CA LEU A 76 12.52 12.29 -6.34
C LEU A 76 13.93 12.09 -5.76
N VAL A 77 14.04 11.46 -4.58
CA VAL A 77 15.32 11.25 -3.88
C VAL A 77 15.99 9.92 -4.28
N THR A 78 15.28 9.05 -4.99
CA THR A 78 15.80 7.75 -5.41
C THR A 78 17.03 7.88 -6.34
N GLU A 79 18.12 7.22 -5.93
CA GLU A 79 19.43 7.29 -6.61
C GLU A 79 19.64 6.23 -7.69
N LYS A 80 19.13 5.03 -7.46
CA LYS A 80 19.25 3.91 -8.40
C LYS A 80 17.96 3.13 -8.43
N LEU A 81 17.48 2.87 -9.64
CA LEU A 81 16.31 2.05 -9.90
C LEU A 81 16.72 0.85 -10.74
N ASN A 82 16.18 -0.31 -10.40
CA ASN A 82 16.40 -1.49 -11.21
C ASN A 82 15.61 -1.36 -12.53
N PRO A 83 16.28 -1.26 -13.69
CA PRO A 83 15.60 -1.09 -14.97
C PRO A 83 14.60 -2.21 -15.27
N GLU A 84 14.87 -3.45 -14.88
CA GLU A 84 13.98 -4.59 -15.17
C GLU A 84 12.59 -4.44 -14.55
N LEU A 85 12.50 -3.78 -13.39
CA LEU A 85 11.24 -3.58 -12.67
C LEU A 85 10.51 -2.31 -13.14
N PHE A 86 11.25 -1.29 -13.56
CA PHE A 86 10.69 0.04 -13.81
C PHE A 86 10.57 0.42 -15.30
N THR A 87 11.14 -0.32 -16.24
CA THR A 87 11.04 -0.02 -17.69
C THR A 87 9.60 -0.05 -18.21
N LYS A 88 8.71 -0.81 -17.57
CA LYS A 88 7.28 -0.86 -17.91
C LYS A 88 6.46 0.27 -17.28
N SER A 89 7.07 1.09 -16.42
CA SER A 89 6.40 2.22 -15.80
C SER A 89 6.25 3.36 -16.81
N PRO A 90 5.08 4.02 -16.89
CA PRO A 90 4.90 5.21 -17.72
C PRO A 90 5.76 6.41 -17.26
N LEU A 91 6.36 6.34 -16.07
CA LEU A 91 7.26 7.37 -15.54
C LEU A 91 8.72 7.17 -15.96
N TRP A 92 9.04 6.01 -16.55
CA TRP A 92 10.38 5.65 -16.99
C TRP A 92 10.81 6.48 -18.20
N GLY A 93 12.00 7.08 -18.12
CA GLY A 93 12.52 7.98 -19.16
C GLY A 93 11.97 9.41 -19.12
N VAL A 94 10.87 9.67 -18.39
CA VAL A 94 10.33 11.03 -18.18
C VAL A 94 10.79 11.60 -16.84
N LEU A 95 10.55 10.87 -15.74
CA LEU A 95 10.75 11.35 -14.37
C LEU A 95 11.78 10.52 -13.59
N ILE A 96 11.92 9.24 -13.94
CA ILE A 96 12.84 8.28 -13.34
C ILE A 96 13.63 7.52 -14.41
N ASN A 97 14.90 7.22 -14.15
CA ASN A 97 15.77 6.48 -15.04
C ASN A 97 16.75 5.59 -14.23
N GLU A 98 17.62 4.84 -14.92
CA GLU A 98 18.64 3.95 -14.32
C GLU A 98 19.55 4.67 -13.32
N ASN A 99 19.80 5.96 -13.58
CA ASN A 99 20.63 6.84 -12.77
C ASN A 99 19.86 7.59 -11.66
N GLY A 100 18.61 7.17 -11.38
CA GLY A 100 17.72 7.78 -10.39
C GLY A 100 16.74 8.80 -10.99
N SER A 101 16.23 9.69 -10.14
CA SER A 101 15.35 10.78 -10.56
C SER A 101 16.05 11.83 -11.44
N ILE A 102 15.29 12.48 -12.32
CA ILE A 102 15.76 13.59 -13.17
C ILE A 102 16.31 14.79 -12.37
N ILE A 103 15.86 14.95 -11.12
CA ILE A 103 16.25 16.09 -10.27
C ILE A 103 17.70 15.99 -9.81
N ARG A 104 18.28 14.78 -9.81
CA ARG A 104 19.64 14.50 -9.34
C ARG A 104 20.73 15.36 -10.01
N ASN A 105 20.58 15.72 -11.28
CA ASN A 105 21.60 16.49 -12.01
C ASN A 105 21.47 18.02 -11.88
N GLY A 106 20.46 18.52 -11.16
CA GLY A 106 20.27 19.96 -10.93
C GLY A 106 20.74 20.40 -9.54
N SER A 107 21.22 21.64 -9.43
CA SER A 107 21.59 22.30 -8.15
C SER A 107 20.46 22.32 -7.11
N VAL A 108 19.23 22.01 -7.52
CA VAL A 108 18.01 21.90 -6.70
C VAL A 108 17.99 20.62 -5.84
N ALA A 109 18.70 19.56 -6.23
CA ALA A 109 18.74 18.30 -5.47
C ALA A 109 19.35 18.48 -4.07
N ILE A 110 20.33 19.38 -3.92
CA ILE A 110 20.98 19.67 -2.64
C ILE A 110 20.02 20.44 -1.70
N VAL A 111 19.14 21.28 -2.24
CA VAL A 111 18.17 22.07 -1.45
C VAL A 111 17.00 21.21 -0.98
N LEU A 112 16.62 20.16 -1.72
CA LEU A 112 15.56 19.22 -1.33
C LEU A 112 16.03 18.11 -0.38
N ALA A 113 17.34 17.92 -0.23
CA ALA A 113 17.94 16.91 0.64
C ALA A 113 18.23 17.39 2.08
N ILE A 114 18.05 18.69 2.35
CA ILE A 114 18.15 19.33 3.67
C ILE A 114 16.75 19.61 4.19
#